data_AF-A0A2V6B0G7-F1
#
_entry.id   AF-A0A2V6B0G7-F1
#
_cell.length_a   1.000
_cell.length_b   1.000
_cell.length_c   1.000
_cell.angle_alpha   90.00
_cell.angle_beta   90.00
_cell.angle_gamma   90.00
#
_symmetry.space_group_name_H-M   'P 1'
#
loop_
_entity.id
_entity.type
_entity.pdbx_description
1 polymer ?
#
loop_
_entity_poly.entity_id
_entity_poly.type
_entity_poly.pdbx_seq_one_letter_code
_entity_poly.pdbx_strand_id
1 'polypeptide(L)'
;MATNRFEQSLLLDTLGSFFARTHEWDHAIRAWQLAPLAEPFRRDALSGIVKIHLACAFEAIESGLKALAELKQNPEFSLCLPGNDLQLTQGAEKELLKFKRGIEKVLPEKVRKDLGISSQRIDDPRPESGL
;
A
#
# COMPACT_ATOMS: atom_id res chain seq x y z
N MET A 1 22.24 -24.61 -6.09
CA MET A 1 21.88 -23.78 -7.26
C MET A 1 20.72 -24.47 -7.95
N ALA A 2 19.60 -23.79 -8.20
CA ALA A 2 18.45 -24.40 -8.89
C ALA A 2 18.92 -24.89 -10.26
N THR A 3 18.75 -26.18 -10.52
CA THR A 3 19.36 -26.85 -11.68
C THR A 3 18.48 -26.78 -12.92
N ASN A 4 17.21 -26.36 -12.75
CA ASN A 4 16.23 -26.22 -13.81
C ASN A 4 15.48 -24.87 -13.71
N ARG A 5 15.11 -24.28 -14.86
CA ARG A 5 14.41 -22.98 -14.96
C ARG A 5 13.09 -22.96 -14.20
N PHE A 6 12.38 -24.08 -14.18
CA PHE A 6 11.16 -24.25 -13.40
C PHE A 6 11.40 -24.06 -11.89
N GLU A 7 12.41 -24.73 -11.33
CA GLU A 7 12.78 -24.63 -9.91
C GLU A 7 13.20 -23.20 -9.55
N GLN A 8 13.97 -22.56 -10.44
CA GLN A 8 14.37 -21.16 -10.27
C GLN A 8 13.14 -20.23 -10.26
N SER A 9 12.20 -20.42 -11.17
CA SER A 9 10.97 -19.62 -11.22
C SER A 9 10.10 -19.83 -9.98
N LEU A 10 9.98 -21.07 -9.49
CA LEU A 10 9.26 -21.38 -8.25
C LEU A 10 9.92 -20.73 -7.04
N LEU A 11 11.25 -20.79 -6.94
CA LEU A 11 11.99 -20.16 -5.85
C LEU A 11 11.82 -18.64 -5.85
N LEU A 12 11.90 -18.00 -7.02
CA LEU A 12 11.71 -16.55 -7.14
C LEU A 12 10.28 -16.13 -6.81
N ASP A 13 9.28 -16.91 -7.20
CA ASP A 13 7.88 -16.63 -6.87
C ASP A 13 7.59 -16.76 -5.36
N THR A 14 8.13 -17.82 -4.74
CA THR A 14 8.00 -18.04 -3.30
C THR A 14 8.72 -16.96 -2.48
N LEU A 15 9.92 -16.55 -2.88
CA LEU A 15 10.64 -15.42 -2.29
C LEU A 15 9.88 -14.11 -2.46
N GLY A 16 9.40 -13.82 -3.67
CA GLY A 16 8.62 -12.61 -3.95
C GLY A 16 7.38 -12.53 -3.07
N SER A 17 6.64 -13.64 -2.96
CA SER A 17 5.46 -13.74 -2.11
C SER A 17 5.76 -13.60 -0.62
N PHE A 18 6.89 -14.14 -0.15
CA PHE A 18 7.35 -13.99 1.22
C PHE A 18 7.64 -12.52 1.55
N PHE A 19 8.47 -11.85 0.75
CA PHE A 19 8.81 -10.45 0.94
C PHE A 19 7.59 -9.53 0.83
N ALA A 20 6.65 -9.85 -0.07
CA ALA A 20 5.41 -9.09 -0.20
C ALA A 20 4.57 -9.12 1.09
N ARG A 21 4.53 -10.27 1.79
CA ARG A 21 3.81 -10.43 3.06
C ARG A 21 4.50 -9.74 4.23
N THR A 22 5.83 -9.64 4.21
CA THR A 22 6.61 -8.99 5.27
C THR A 22 6.78 -7.49 5.06
N HIS A 23 6.07 -6.90 4.09
CA HIS A 23 6.19 -5.47 3.71
C HIS A 23 7.55 -5.09 3.10
N GLU A 24 8.39 -6.07 2.74
CA GLU A 24 9.66 -5.86 2.05
C GLU A 24 9.46 -5.75 0.53
N TRP A 25 8.61 -4.82 0.13
CA TRP A 25 8.08 -4.70 -1.23
C TRP A 25 9.15 -4.52 -2.31
N ASP A 26 10.24 -3.81 -2.02
CA ASP A 26 11.36 -3.66 -2.96
C ASP A 26 12.06 -4.99 -3.23
N HIS A 27 12.23 -5.83 -2.19
CA HIS A 27 12.80 -7.18 -2.34
C HIS A 27 11.85 -8.09 -3.10
N ALA A 28 10.54 -7.98 -2.85
CA ALA A 28 9.52 -8.73 -3.58
C ALA A 28 9.54 -8.42 -5.08
N ILE A 29 9.55 -7.14 -5.44
CA ILE A 29 9.62 -6.70 -6.85
C ILE A 29 10.89 -7.21 -7.51
N ARG A 30 12.06 -7.07 -6.86
CA ARG A 30 13.33 -7.56 -7.38
C ARG A 30 13.30 -9.07 -7.64
N ALA A 31 12.78 -9.86 -6.71
CA ALA A 31 12.66 -11.31 -6.87
C ALA A 31 11.78 -11.68 -8.07
N TRP A 32 10.61 -11.05 -8.20
CA TRP A 32 9.69 -11.30 -9.31
C TRP A 32 10.18 -10.78 -10.67
N GLN A 33 10.97 -9.70 -10.71
CA GLN A 33 11.58 -9.20 -11.94
C GLN A 33 12.58 -10.20 -12.53
N LEU A 34 13.29 -10.95 -11.68
CA LEU A 34 14.24 -11.99 -12.09
C LEU A 34 13.57 -13.28 -12.61
N ALA A 35 12.25 -13.44 -12.44
CA ALA A 35 11.55 -14.65 -12.87
C ALA A 35 11.57 -14.79 -14.40
N PRO A 36 11.97 -15.96 -14.96
CA PRO A 36 12.02 -16.16 -16.40
C PRO A 36 10.67 -15.97 -17.09
N LEU A 37 10.67 -15.35 -18.28
CA LEU A 37 9.44 -14.97 -18.99
C LEU A 37 8.60 -16.16 -19.49
N ALA A 38 9.24 -17.29 -19.77
CA ALA A 38 8.60 -18.47 -20.37
C ALA A 38 7.95 -19.41 -19.34
N GLU A 39 8.05 -19.09 -18.05
CA GLU A 39 7.67 -20.01 -16.97
C GLU A 39 6.27 -19.67 -16.39
N PRO A 40 5.55 -20.67 -15.83
CA PRO A 40 4.15 -20.53 -15.43
C PRO A 40 3.90 -19.43 -14.41
N PHE A 41 4.86 -19.21 -13.50
CA PHE A 41 4.74 -18.27 -12.39
C PHE A 41 4.93 -16.81 -12.81
N ARG A 42 5.32 -16.54 -14.07
CA ARG A 42 5.56 -15.17 -14.52
C ARG A 42 4.31 -14.30 -14.45
N ARG A 43 3.15 -14.86 -14.77
CA ARG A 43 1.87 -14.14 -14.70
C ARG A 43 1.59 -13.67 -13.27
N ASP A 44 1.81 -14.56 -12.31
CA ASP A 44 1.50 -14.29 -10.91
C ASP A 44 2.52 -13.30 -10.32
N ALA A 45 3.80 -13.41 -10.70
CA ALA A 45 4.85 -12.44 -10.40
C ALA A 45 4.52 -11.03 -10.94
N LEU A 46 4.08 -10.91 -12.19
CA LEU A 46 3.65 -9.62 -12.77
C LEU A 46 2.44 -9.04 -12.06
N SER A 47 1.44 -9.88 -11.75
CA SER A 47 0.28 -9.47 -10.97
C SER A 47 0.68 -8.99 -9.57
N GLY A 48 1.62 -9.69 -8.93
CA GLY A 48 2.18 -9.34 -7.63
C GLY A 48 2.86 -7.96 -7.64
N ILE A 49 3.70 -7.69 -8.63
CA ILE A 49 4.37 -6.37 -8.79
C ILE A 49 3.35 -5.25 -8.88
N VAL A 50 2.31 -5.40 -9.72
CA VAL A 50 1.26 -4.38 -9.85
C VAL A 50 0.50 -4.18 -8.54
N LYS A 51 0.17 -5.28 -7.84
CA LYS A 51 -0.49 -5.21 -6.53
C LYS A 51 0.36 -4.48 -5.49
N ILE A 52 1.67 -4.69 -5.48
CA ILE A 52 2.59 -3.95 -4.61
C ILE A 52 2.55 -2.45 -4.93
N HIS A 53 2.63 -2.05 -6.20
CA HIS A 53 2.56 -0.61 -6.53
C HIS A 53 1.22 0.03 -6.10
N LEU A 54 0.11 -0.70 -6.24
CA LEU A 54 -1.19 -0.25 -5.74
C LEU A 54 -1.22 -0.16 -4.21
N ALA A 55 -0.56 -1.08 -3.51
CA ALA A 55 -0.38 -1.07 -2.07
C ALA A 55 0.45 0.15 -1.61
N CYS A 56 1.60 0.45 -2.26
CA CYS A 56 2.38 1.65 -2.00
C CYS A 56 1.55 2.94 -2.21
N ALA A 57 0.82 3.00 -3.32
CA ALA A 57 -0.04 4.14 -3.61
C ALA A 57 -1.15 4.31 -2.56
N PHE A 58 -1.72 3.19 -2.09
CA PHE A 58 -2.72 3.21 -1.03
C PHE A 58 -2.16 3.77 0.28
N GLU A 59 -0.98 3.34 0.73
CA GLU A 59 -0.34 3.87 1.94
C GLU A 59 0.03 5.34 1.82
N ALA A 60 0.54 5.76 0.66
CA ALA A 60 0.82 7.17 0.40
C ALA A 60 -0.45 8.04 0.48
N ILE A 61 -1.58 7.53 -0.02
CA ILE A 61 -2.88 8.20 0.09
C ILE A 61 -3.33 8.28 1.55
N GLU A 62 -3.22 7.19 2.33
CA GLU A 62 -3.60 7.22 3.75
C GLU A 62 -2.72 8.17 4.57
N SER A 63 -1.42 8.18 4.32
CA SER A 63 -0.49 9.14 4.93
C SER A 63 -0.84 10.59 4.57
N GLY A 64 -1.14 10.87 3.29
CA GLY A 64 -1.56 12.19 2.84
C GLY A 64 -2.87 12.66 3.46
N LEU A 65 -3.88 11.77 3.55
CA LEU A 65 -5.15 12.08 4.22
C LEU A 65 -4.95 12.36 5.72
N LYS A 66 -4.07 11.60 6.39
CA LYS A 66 -3.72 11.84 7.80
C LYS A 66 -3.06 13.21 7.99
N ALA A 67 -2.10 13.57 7.14
CA ALA A 67 -1.44 14.88 7.18
C ALA A 67 -2.44 16.03 6.95
N LEU A 68 -3.39 15.87 6.02
CA LEU A 68 -4.46 16.85 5.80
C LEU A 68 -5.41 16.96 7.01
N ALA A 69 -5.70 15.86 7.70
CA ALA A 69 -6.51 15.88 8.92
C ALA A 69 -5.78 16.59 10.08
N GLU A 70 -4.48 16.36 10.26
CA GLU A 70 -3.65 17.04 11.26
C GLU A 70 -3.57 18.55 11.00
N LEU A 71 -3.43 18.96 9.72
CA LEU A 71 -3.44 20.38 9.32
C LEU A 71 -4.77 21.07 9.67
N LYS A 72 -5.91 20.37 9.51
CA LYS A 72 -7.23 20.91 9.88
C LYS A 72 -7.41 21.06 11.39
N GLN A 73 -6.78 20.20 12.19
CA GLN A 73 -6.87 20.26 13.65
C GLN A 73 -5.95 21.32 14.27
N ASN A 74 -4.82 21.64 13.61
CA ASN A 74 -3.84 22.62 14.08
C ASN A 74 -3.68 23.78 13.08
N PRO A 75 -4.63 24.73 13.03
CA PRO A 75 -4.58 25.87 12.11
C PRO A 75 -3.42 26.85 12.37
N GLU A 76 -2.70 26.75 13.49
CA GLU A 76 -1.52 27.58 13.78
C GLU A 76 -0.35 27.35 12.81
N PHE A 77 -0.32 26.21 12.09
CA PHE A 77 0.65 25.97 11.01
C PHE A 77 0.23 26.60 9.67
N SER A 78 -0.98 27.16 9.57
CA SER A 78 -1.44 27.88 8.39
C SER A 78 -0.99 29.35 8.46
N LEU A 79 0.25 29.61 8.08
CA LEU A 79 0.81 30.96 7.89
C LEU A 79 0.23 31.69 6.66
N CYS A 80 -0.86 31.19 6.07
CA CYS A 80 -1.37 31.60 4.77
C CYS A 80 -2.84 32.03 4.85
N LEU A 81 -3.21 32.96 3.95
CA LEU A 81 -4.47 33.70 3.96
C LEU A 81 -5.71 32.78 4.06
N PRO A 82 -6.60 33.00 5.06
CA PRO A 82 -7.75 32.15 5.30
C PRO A 82 -8.78 32.28 4.17
N GLY A 83 -8.83 31.30 3.27
CA GLY A 83 -9.83 31.23 2.20
C GLY A 83 -9.41 30.39 1.00
N ASN A 84 -8.19 30.60 0.49
CA ASN A 84 -7.68 29.85 -0.68
C ASN A 84 -7.16 28.47 -0.28
N ASP A 85 -6.41 28.38 0.83
CA ASP A 85 -5.81 27.11 1.27
C ASP A 85 -6.84 26.09 1.72
N LEU A 86 -7.97 26.55 2.25
CA LEU A 86 -9.06 25.67 2.67
C LEU A 86 -9.74 24.99 1.46
N GLN A 87 -9.90 25.71 0.35
CA GLN A 87 -10.42 25.13 -0.89
C GLN A 87 -9.40 24.20 -1.55
N LEU A 88 -8.11 24.55 -1.52
CA LEU A 88 -7.02 23.72 -2.06
C LEU A 88 -6.86 22.40 -1.27
N THR A 89 -6.87 22.46 0.06
CA THR A 89 -6.80 21.26 0.92
C THR A 89 -8.04 20.38 0.79
N GLN A 90 -9.24 20.96 0.69
CA GLN A 90 -10.46 20.19 0.39
C GLN A 90 -10.44 19.57 -1.02
N GLY A 91 -9.87 20.26 -2.01
CA GLY A 91 -9.67 19.74 -3.35
C GLY A 91 -8.74 18.52 -3.35
N ALA A 92 -7.58 18.66 -2.70
CA ALA A 92 -6.59 17.59 -2.54
C ALA A 92 -7.18 16.37 -1.79
N GLU A 93 -7.92 16.59 -0.70
CA GLU A 93 -8.57 15.52 0.05
C GLU A 93 -9.60 14.77 -0.80
N LYS A 94 -10.44 15.48 -1.57
CA LYS A 94 -11.42 14.85 -2.47
C LYS A 94 -10.74 14.00 -3.55
N GLU A 95 -9.62 14.48 -4.09
CA GLU A 95 -8.84 13.75 -5.09
C GLU A 95 -8.21 12.49 -4.49
N LEU A 96 -7.56 12.60 -3.33
CA LEU A 96 -7.00 11.46 -2.59
C LEU A 96 -8.07 10.42 -2.24
N LEU A 97 -9.26 10.86 -1.81
CA LEU A 97 -10.39 9.95 -1.55
C LEU A 97 -10.88 9.25 -2.83
N LYS A 98 -10.87 9.94 -3.98
CA LYS A 98 -11.23 9.34 -5.26
C LYS A 98 -10.22 8.25 -5.65
N PHE A 99 -8.93 8.50 -5.48
CA PHE A 99 -7.89 7.49 -5.71
C PHE A 99 -8.01 6.31 -4.74
N LYS A 100 -8.23 6.58 -3.44
CA LYS A 100 -8.45 5.55 -2.42
C LYS A 100 -9.56 4.58 -2.84
N ARG A 101 -10.74 5.13 -3.19
CA ARG A 101 -11.88 4.32 -3.65
C ARG A 101 -11.60 3.54 -4.92
N GLY A 102 -10.81 4.11 -5.84
CA GLY A 102 -10.38 3.43 -7.06
C GLY A 102 -9.50 2.22 -6.74
N ILE A 103 -8.51 2.40 -5.87
CA ILE A 103 -7.59 1.34 -5.47
C ILE A 103 -8.32 0.27 -4.65
N GLU A 104 -9.21 0.63 -3.72
CA GLU A 104 -9.94 -0.34 -2.89
C GLU A 104 -10.83 -1.29 -3.72
N LYS A 105 -11.34 -0.83 -4.87
CA LYS A 105 -12.07 -1.69 -5.81
C LYS A 105 -11.19 -2.74 -6.48
N VAL A 106 -9.93 -2.39 -6.76
CA VAL A 106 -8.97 -3.26 -7.44
C VAL A 106 -8.18 -4.12 -6.45
N LEU A 107 -7.97 -3.61 -5.24
CA LEU A 107 -7.19 -4.24 -4.18
C LEU A 107 -8.04 -4.34 -2.89
N PRO A 108 -8.90 -5.37 -2.79
CA PRO A 108 -9.75 -5.58 -1.62
C PRO A 108 -8.95 -5.73 -0.32
N GLU A 109 -9.59 -5.48 0.82
CA GLU A 109 -8.97 -5.52 2.15
C GLU A 109 -8.20 -6.82 2.44
N LYS A 110 -8.75 -7.97 2.01
CA LYS A 110 -8.09 -9.27 2.18
C LYS A 110 -6.71 -9.30 1.50
N VAL A 111 -6.63 -8.78 0.27
CA VAL A 111 -5.37 -8.75 -0.51
C VAL A 111 -4.40 -7.74 0.09
N ARG A 112 -4.89 -6.62 0.64
CA ARG A 112 -4.07 -5.64 1.37
C ARG A 112 -3.42 -6.28 2.60
N LYS A 113 -4.17 -7.06 3.38
CA LYS A 113 -3.64 -7.82 4.53
C LYS A 113 -2.58 -8.84 4.10
N ASP A 114 -2.81 -9.53 2.99
CA ASP A 114 -1.83 -10.46 2.42
C ASP A 114 -0.52 -9.77 1.97
N LEU A 115 -0.55 -8.46 1.75
CA LEU A 115 0.63 -7.63 1.42
C LEU A 115 1.25 -6.95 2.65
N GLY A 116 0.83 -7.33 3.86
CA GLY A 116 1.32 -6.75 5.10
C GLY A 116 0.66 -5.41 5.47
N ILE A 117 -0.30 -4.91 4.69
CA ILE A 117 -1.06 -3.70 5.05
C ILE A 117 -2.10 -4.10 6.11
N SER A 118 -1.76 -3.82 7.36
CA SER A 118 -2.70 -3.94 8.47
C SER A 118 -3.57 -2.69 8.48
N SER A 119 -4.85 -2.80 8.11
CA SER A 119 -5.81 -1.73 8.37
C SER A 119 -5.90 -1.52 9.88
N GLN A 120 -5.14 -0.55 10.40
CA GLN A 120 -5.44 0.01 11.71
C GLN A 120 -6.78 0.72 11.55
N ARG A 121 -7.84 0.10 12.07
CA ARG A 121 -9.05 0.85 12.40
C ARG A 121 -8.59 1.93 13.38
N ILE A 122 -8.55 3.17 12.93
CA ILE A 122 -8.53 4.33 13.79
C ILE A 122 -9.94 4.36 14.40
N ASP A 123 -10.17 3.54 15.42
CA ASP A 123 -11.28 3.57 16.38
C ASP A 123 -11.29 2.23 17.13
N ASP A 124 -10.48 2.15 18.19
CA ASP A 124 -10.79 1.36 19.37
C ASP A 124 -10.18 2.10 20.58
N PRO A 125 -10.97 2.86 21.36
CA PRO A 125 -10.51 3.32 22.66
C PRO A 125 -10.24 2.07 23.51
N ARG A 126 -8.99 1.92 23.96
CA ARG A 126 -8.60 0.86 24.91
C ARG A 126 -9.59 0.87 26.07
N PRO A 127 -10.24 -0.25 26.44
CA PRO A 127 -10.83 -0.32 27.76
C PRO A 127 -9.68 -0.25 28.76
N GLU A 128 -9.69 0.79 29.58
CA GLU A 128 -8.91 0.82 30.81
C GLU A 128 -9.23 -0.45 31.58
N SER A 129 -8.22 -1.29 31.75
CA SER A 129 -8.28 -2.44 32.65
C SER A 129 -8.46 -1.91 34.07
N GLY A 130 -9.73 -1.81 34.48
CA GLY A 130 -10.12 -1.59 35.86
C GLY A 130 -10.17 -2.90 36.62
N LEU A 131 -9.35 -2.96 37.68
CA LEU A 131 -9.40 -3.81 38.88
C LEU A 131 -9.16 -5.32 38.72
#